data_AF-W4JRI1-F1
#
_entry.id   AF-W4JRI1-F1
#
_cell.length_a   1.000
_cell.length_b   1.000
_cell.length_c   1.000
_cell.angle_alpha   90.00
_cell.angle_beta   90.00
_cell.angle_gamma   90.00
#
_symmetry.space_group_name_H-M   'P 1'
#
loop_
_entity.id
_entity.type
_entity.pdbx_description
1 polymer ?
#
loop_
_entity_poly.entity_id
_entity_poly.type
_entity_poly.pdbx_seq_one_letter_code
_entity_poly.pdbx_strand_id
1 'polypeptide(L)'
;MFGVRSGKPYGILIDWDLAIDMKSRDSVSSRHRTGTGPFMAVDHLGPKMGSPYFYRHDLESLFYILLWSACAFLLNGTEVKKQHQIVEHWSVATWGDVKDKKIAFFAKTKDEFEVLSEAVTAPFRPILDSWLRPLAELVAWAHAKANERAPHKRRSSKRAPLVDLETLGGNMTYKVFFETLNVDLDTASHSSDHDLFDRLYFLESHSLCS
;
A
#
# COMPACT_ATOMS: atom_id res chain seq x y z
N MET A 1 14.25 12.09 3.11
CA MET A 1 15.64 12.61 3.01
C MET A 1 16.52 11.49 2.45
N PHE A 2 17.71 11.79 1.91
CA PHE A 2 18.65 10.74 1.51
C PHE A 2 20.07 11.07 1.98
N GLY A 3 20.88 10.04 2.18
CA GLY A 3 22.30 10.16 2.48
C GLY A 3 23.12 9.26 1.56
N VAL A 4 24.44 9.34 1.68
CA VAL A 4 25.37 8.46 0.98
C VAL A 4 26.28 7.80 2.01
N ARG A 5 26.35 6.46 2.00
CA ARG A 5 27.23 5.67 2.88
C ARG A 5 28.07 4.73 2.02
N SER A 6 29.39 4.84 2.13
CA SER A 6 30.33 4.05 1.33
C SER A 6 30.06 4.12 -0.19
N GLY A 7 29.73 5.32 -0.69
CA GLY A 7 29.40 5.55 -2.10
C GLY A 7 28.02 5.04 -2.54
N LYS A 8 27.22 4.46 -1.64
CA LYS A 8 25.86 4.00 -1.94
C LYS A 8 24.81 4.97 -1.36
N PRO A 9 23.83 5.43 -2.15
CA PRO A 9 22.73 6.23 -1.63
C PRO A 9 21.84 5.38 -0.71
N TYR A 10 21.28 5.99 0.32
CA TYR A 10 20.24 5.39 1.17
C TYR A 10 19.13 6.39 1.46
N GLY A 11 17.90 5.89 1.55
CA GLY A 11 16.75 6.68 1.96
C GLY A 11 16.67 6.82 3.48
N ILE A 12 16.17 7.96 3.95
CA ILE A 12 15.84 8.23 5.35
C ILE A 12 14.37 8.62 5.36
N LEU A 13 13.55 7.79 6.00
CA LEU A 13 12.16 8.11 6.30
C LEU A 13 12.13 9.18 7.40
N ILE A 14 11.45 10.27 7.11
CA ILE A 14 11.35 11.46 7.97
C ILE A 14 9.88 11.73 8.25
N ASP A 15 9.61 12.72 9.10
CA ASP A 15 8.26 13.23 9.39
C ASP A 15 7.35 12.17 10.04
N TRP A 16 7.64 11.88 11.31
CA TRP A 16 6.92 10.92 12.15
C TRP A 16 5.81 11.58 12.97
N ASP A 17 5.51 12.85 12.73
CA ASP A 17 4.56 13.65 13.54
C ASP A 17 3.13 13.10 13.49
N LEU A 18 2.80 12.36 12.42
CA LEU A 18 1.51 11.71 12.21
C LEU A 18 1.57 10.18 12.40
N ALA A 19 2.71 9.64 12.84
CA ALA A 19 2.86 8.22 13.11
C ALA A 19 1.99 7.80 14.30
N ILE A 20 1.42 6.59 14.23
CA ILE A 20 0.58 6.03 15.28
C ILE A 20 1.37 4.96 16.00
N ASP A 21 1.41 5.03 17.33
CA ASP A 21 1.89 3.91 18.14
C ASP A 21 0.82 2.81 18.16
N MET A 22 1.19 1.65 17.63
CA MET A 22 0.32 0.47 17.54
C MET A 22 -0.23 0.05 18.89
N LYS A 23 0.48 0.30 19.99
CA LYS A 23 0.02 -0.05 21.36
C LYS A 23 -1.04 0.89 21.92
N SER A 24 -1.19 2.08 21.34
CA SER A 24 -2.14 3.11 21.79
C SER A 24 -3.21 3.42 20.75
N ARG A 25 -3.35 2.55 19.75
CA ARG A 25 -4.20 2.73 18.56
C ARG A 25 -5.66 3.07 18.84
N ASP A 26 -6.22 2.55 19.94
CA ASP A 26 -7.61 2.80 20.36
C ASP A 26 -7.81 4.16 21.05
N SER A 27 -6.72 4.85 21.43
CA SER A 27 -6.76 6.12 22.17
C SER A 27 -6.60 7.36 21.29
N VAL A 28 -6.15 7.20 20.04
CA VAL A 28 -5.81 8.31 19.17
C VAL A 28 -7.01 8.78 18.34
N SER A 29 -7.16 10.09 18.26
CA SER A 29 -8.00 10.83 17.31
C SER A 29 -7.62 10.52 15.85
N SER A 30 -7.85 9.29 15.38
CA SER A 30 -7.76 8.85 13.97
C SER A 30 -8.87 9.45 13.09
N ARG A 31 -9.56 10.49 13.58
CA ARG A 31 -10.78 11.05 12.97
C ARG A 31 -10.49 12.10 11.91
N HIS A 32 -9.26 12.61 11.83
CA HIS A 32 -8.83 13.47 10.73
C HIS A 32 -8.18 12.62 9.65
N ARG A 33 -8.62 12.77 8.39
CA ARG A 33 -7.90 12.20 7.24
C ARG A 33 -6.54 12.88 7.16
N THR A 34 -5.51 12.13 7.53
CA THR A 34 -4.11 12.53 7.42
C THR A 34 -3.50 11.84 6.21
N GLY A 35 -2.73 12.59 5.41
CA GLY A 35 -2.02 12.07 4.25
C GLY A 35 -2.29 12.84 2.95
N THR A 36 -1.38 12.66 1.99
CA THR A 36 -1.45 13.26 0.65
C THR A 36 -2.26 12.35 -0.26
N GLY A 37 -3.38 12.84 -0.82
CA GLY A 37 -4.37 12.03 -1.55
C GLY A 37 -3.83 11.04 -2.59
N PRO A 38 -2.89 11.45 -3.47
CA PRO A 38 -2.24 10.53 -4.39
C PRO A 38 -1.61 9.29 -3.73
N PHE A 39 -1.09 9.40 -2.51
CA PHE A 39 -0.39 8.32 -1.81
C PHE A 39 -1.23 7.63 -0.73
N MET A 40 -2.44 8.13 -0.46
CA MET A 40 -3.30 7.57 0.57
C MET A 40 -3.91 6.23 0.14
N ALA A 41 -3.92 5.23 1.02
CA ALA A 41 -4.56 3.93 0.79
C ALA A 41 -6.07 4.07 0.47
N VAL A 42 -6.60 3.18 -0.37
CA VAL A 42 -8.00 3.19 -0.87
C VAL A 42 -9.03 3.24 0.25
N ASP A 43 -8.76 2.59 1.37
CA ASP A 43 -9.67 2.53 2.52
C ASP A 43 -9.89 3.90 3.18
N HIS A 44 -8.90 4.80 3.12
CA HIS A 44 -8.95 6.13 3.74
C HIS A 44 -9.51 7.21 2.81
N LEU A 45 -9.66 6.89 1.53
CA LEU A 45 -10.26 7.78 0.53
C LEU A 45 -11.80 7.76 0.54
N GLY A 46 -12.42 6.80 1.24
CA GLY A 46 -13.87 6.65 1.33
C GLY A 46 -14.56 7.67 2.26
N PRO A 47 -15.89 7.86 2.14
CA PRO A 47 -16.65 8.82 2.95
C PRO A 47 -16.66 8.49 4.46
N LYS A 48 -16.33 7.25 4.84
CA LYS A 48 -16.26 6.81 6.24
C LYS A 48 -15.00 7.38 6.90
N MET A 49 -15.18 8.37 7.76
CA MET A 49 -14.12 8.87 8.64
C MET A 49 -13.80 7.86 9.75
N GLY A 50 -12.54 7.82 10.19
CA GLY A 50 -12.10 6.98 11.32
C GLY A 50 -11.95 5.50 10.98
N SER A 51 -11.57 5.16 9.74
CA SER A 51 -11.07 3.82 9.44
C SER A 51 -9.76 3.61 10.21
N PRO A 52 -9.56 2.46 10.88
CA PRO A 52 -8.35 2.23 11.65
C PRO A 52 -7.15 2.11 10.69
N TYR A 53 -6.02 2.73 11.03
CA TYR A 53 -4.78 2.71 10.23
C TYR A 53 -3.96 1.46 10.53
N PHE A 54 -3.66 0.66 9.52
CA PHE A 54 -2.90 -0.59 9.62
C PHE A 54 -1.57 -0.46 8.88
N TYR A 55 -0.58 -1.27 9.24
CA TYR A 55 0.71 -1.32 8.54
C TYR A 55 0.57 -1.55 7.03
N ARG A 56 -0.42 -2.33 6.59
CA ARG A 56 -0.70 -2.54 5.16
C ARG A 56 -1.03 -1.24 4.39
N HIS A 57 -1.53 -0.21 5.08
CA HIS A 57 -1.81 1.07 4.45
C HIS A 57 -0.50 1.77 4.08
N ASP A 58 0.54 1.65 4.91
CA ASP A 58 1.88 2.15 4.58
C ASP A 58 2.50 1.38 3.40
N LEU A 59 2.27 0.06 3.30
CA LEU A 59 2.70 -0.74 2.14
C LEU A 59 1.99 -0.30 0.84
N GLU A 60 0.68 -0.07 0.90
CA GLU A 60 -0.09 0.44 -0.24
C GLU A 60 0.36 1.86 -0.64
N SER A 61 0.63 2.73 0.35
CA SER A 61 1.22 4.04 0.13
C SER A 61 2.61 3.99 -0.50
N LEU A 62 3.46 3.06 -0.05
CA LEU A 62 4.79 2.84 -0.64
C LEU A 62 4.69 2.45 -2.11
N PHE A 63 3.76 1.55 -2.46
CA PHE A 63 3.48 1.20 -3.85
C PHE A 63 3.06 2.44 -4.67
N TYR A 64 2.16 3.27 -4.15
CA TYR A 64 1.74 4.49 -4.86
C TYR A 64 2.87 5.50 -5.05
N ILE A 65 3.77 5.65 -4.08
CA ILE A 65 4.98 6.48 -4.23
C ILE A 65 5.88 5.94 -5.34
N LEU A 66 6.10 4.61 -5.36
CA LEU A 66 6.92 3.96 -6.38
C LEU A 66 6.32 4.14 -7.79
N LEU A 67 5.01 3.89 -7.92
CA LEU A 67 4.28 4.06 -9.17
C LEU A 67 4.32 5.52 -9.66
N TRP A 68 4.04 6.47 -8.76
CA TRP A 68 4.12 7.90 -9.07
C TRP A 68 5.52 8.29 -9.53
N SER A 69 6.56 7.83 -8.82
CA SER A 69 7.95 8.11 -9.17
C SER A 69 8.29 7.61 -10.58
N ALA A 70 7.89 6.38 -10.89
CA ALA A 70 8.17 5.73 -12.17
C ALA A 70 7.49 6.42 -13.36
N CYS A 71 6.29 6.96 -13.16
CA CYS A 71 5.53 7.65 -14.21
C CYS A 71 5.87 9.14 -14.30
N ALA A 72 6.23 9.79 -13.19
CA ALA A 72 6.35 11.25 -13.15
C ALA A 72 7.78 11.77 -13.20
N PHE A 73 8.82 10.94 -12.99
CA PHE A 73 10.20 11.43 -12.85
C PHE A 73 11.22 10.66 -13.67
N LEU A 74 12.31 11.34 -14.04
CA LEU A 74 13.59 10.73 -14.41
C LEU A 74 14.49 10.61 -13.18
N LEU A 75 15.54 9.77 -13.23
CA LEU A 75 16.46 9.55 -12.10
C LEU A 75 17.26 10.79 -11.68
N ASN A 76 17.34 11.82 -12.52
CA ASN A 76 17.93 13.12 -12.19
C ASN A 76 16.95 14.08 -11.48
N GLY A 77 15.72 13.63 -11.18
CA GLY A 77 14.68 14.43 -10.55
C GLY A 77 13.87 15.30 -11.52
N THR A 78 14.11 15.24 -12.83
CA THR A 78 13.28 15.95 -13.81
C THR A 78 11.87 15.35 -13.85
N GLU A 79 10.86 16.19 -13.66
CA GLU A 79 9.46 15.81 -13.80
C GLU A 79 9.04 15.69 -15.28
N VAL A 80 8.30 14.64 -15.63
CA VAL A 80 7.83 14.36 -16.99
C VAL A 80 6.29 14.41 -17.06
N LYS A 81 5.77 15.59 -17.41
CA LYS A 81 4.32 15.89 -17.30
C LYS A 81 3.39 15.06 -18.19
N LYS A 82 3.87 14.49 -19.31
CA LYS A 82 3.00 13.72 -20.22
C LYS A 82 2.68 12.32 -19.68
N GLN A 83 3.67 11.69 -19.05
CA GLN A 83 3.57 10.36 -18.44
C GLN A 83 2.81 10.38 -17.11
N HIS A 84 2.62 11.58 -16.55
CA HIS A 84 1.87 11.83 -15.33
C HIS A 84 0.37 11.50 -15.45
N GLN A 85 -0.24 11.46 -16.65
CA GLN A 85 -1.71 11.40 -16.81
C GLN A 85 -2.39 10.19 -16.12
N ILE A 86 -1.72 9.04 -15.98
CA ILE A 86 -2.27 7.90 -15.22
C ILE A 86 -2.50 8.27 -13.75
N VAL A 87 -1.48 8.87 -13.14
CA VAL A 87 -1.45 9.18 -11.71
C VAL A 87 -1.98 10.59 -11.42
N GLU A 88 -2.06 11.46 -12.42
CA GLU A 88 -2.64 12.81 -12.33
C GLU A 88 -4.08 12.75 -11.86
N HIS A 89 -4.83 11.75 -12.30
CA HIS A 89 -6.21 11.55 -11.86
C HIS A 89 -6.33 11.24 -10.36
N TRP A 90 -5.24 10.86 -9.69
CA TRP A 90 -5.20 10.67 -8.24
C TRP A 90 -4.96 11.99 -7.47
N SER A 91 -4.84 13.10 -8.21
CA SER A 91 -4.77 14.46 -7.67
C SER A 91 -6.08 15.26 -7.88
N VAL A 92 -7.12 14.67 -8.48
CA VAL A 92 -8.32 15.40 -8.91
C VAL A 92 -9.39 15.51 -7.81
N ALA A 93 -9.80 16.76 -7.57
CA ALA A 93 -11.02 17.30 -6.94
C ALA A 93 -11.51 16.72 -5.60
N THR A 94 -11.83 15.43 -5.49
CA THR A 94 -12.41 14.84 -4.28
C THR A 94 -11.78 13.50 -3.92
N TRP A 95 -11.76 13.18 -2.62
CA TRP A 95 -11.28 11.88 -2.13
C TRP A 95 -11.98 10.68 -2.78
N GLY A 96 -13.27 10.83 -3.09
CA GLY A 96 -14.04 9.80 -3.79
C GLY A 96 -13.54 9.55 -5.21
N ASP A 97 -13.21 10.62 -5.95
CA ASP A 97 -12.68 10.50 -7.31
C ASP A 97 -11.32 9.78 -7.31
N VAL A 98 -10.43 10.14 -6.38
CA VAL A 98 -9.13 9.47 -6.21
C VAL A 98 -9.33 7.98 -5.90
N LYS A 99 -10.29 7.65 -5.04
CA LYS A 99 -10.64 6.27 -4.71
C LYS A 99 -11.08 5.48 -5.95
N ASP A 100 -12.03 6.02 -6.69
CA ASP A 100 -12.62 5.35 -7.85
C ASP A 100 -11.58 5.13 -8.96
N LYS A 101 -10.66 6.08 -9.16
CA LYS A 101 -9.56 5.96 -10.11
C LYS A 101 -8.54 4.89 -9.70
N LYS A 102 -8.20 4.79 -8.41
CA LYS A 102 -7.34 3.71 -7.90
C LYS A 102 -8.00 2.35 -8.07
N ILE A 103 -9.27 2.22 -7.69
CA ILE A 103 -10.01 0.96 -7.86
C ILE A 103 -10.08 0.57 -9.34
N ALA A 104 -10.37 1.51 -10.23
CA ALA A 104 -10.44 1.26 -11.67
C ALA A 104 -9.11 0.74 -12.24
N PHE A 105 -7.99 1.34 -11.84
CA PHE A 105 -6.64 0.91 -12.23
C PHE A 105 -6.37 -0.57 -11.88
N PHE A 106 -6.86 -1.04 -10.72
CA PHE A 106 -6.69 -2.42 -10.28
C PHE A 106 -7.73 -3.42 -10.83
N ALA A 107 -8.83 -2.93 -11.41
CA ALA A 107 -9.95 -3.78 -11.81
C ALA A 107 -9.80 -4.41 -13.21
N LYS A 108 -8.80 -4.03 -14.00
CA LYS A 108 -8.63 -4.44 -15.41
C LYS A 108 -7.18 -4.80 -15.72
N THR A 109 -6.86 -6.08 -15.87
CA THR A 109 -5.45 -6.51 -15.80
C THR A 109 -4.65 -6.44 -17.10
N LYS A 110 -5.28 -6.48 -18.29
CA LYS A 110 -4.54 -6.44 -19.55
C LYS A 110 -4.38 -5.02 -20.11
N ASP A 111 -5.49 -4.30 -20.27
CA ASP A 111 -5.46 -2.97 -20.92
C ASP A 111 -4.76 -1.92 -20.05
N GLU A 112 -4.99 -1.92 -18.72
CA GLU A 112 -4.32 -0.97 -17.82
C GLU A 112 -2.83 -1.30 -17.66
N PHE A 113 -2.42 -2.54 -17.86
CA PHE A 113 -1.01 -2.89 -17.84
C PHE A 113 -0.27 -2.30 -19.04
N GLU A 114 -0.87 -2.34 -20.23
CA GLU A 114 -0.28 -1.68 -21.40
C GLU A 114 -0.17 -0.16 -21.18
N VAL A 115 -1.22 0.44 -20.61
CA VAL A 115 -1.22 1.86 -20.23
C VAL A 115 -0.10 2.16 -19.22
N LEU A 116 0.05 1.33 -18.17
CA LEU A 116 1.15 1.43 -17.21
C LEU A 116 2.52 1.32 -17.90
N SER A 117 2.68 0.31 -18.76
CA SER A 117 3.91 0.11 -19.53
C SER A 117 4.26 1.37 -20.32
N GLU A 118 3.30 1.97 -21.03
CA GLU A 118 3.51 3.20 -21.80
C GLU A 118 3.90 4.40 -20.95
N ALA A 119 3.32 4.55 -19.76
CA ALA A 119 3.59 5.68 -18.88
C ALA A 119 4.90 5.57 -18.10
N VAL A 120 5.40 4.36 -17.83
CA VAL A 120 6.67 4.22 -17.09
C VAL A 120 7.81 4.84 -17.90
N THR A 121 8.46 5.81 -17.26
CA THR A 121 9.60 6.53 -17.85
C THR A 121 10.76 5.56 -18.10
N ALA A 122 11.56 5.87 -19.12
CA ALA A 122 12.66 5.00 -19.55
C ALA A 122 13.60 4.55 -18.41
N PRO A 123 13.99 5.42 -17.44
CA PRO A 123 14.87 4.99 -16.35
C PRO A 123 14.26 3.98 -15.37
N PHE A 124 12.93 3.96 -15.25
CA PHE A 124 12.21 3.05 -14.36
C PHE A 124 11.72 1.76 -15.06
N ARG A 125 11.96 1.60 -16.36
CA ARG A 125 11.64 0.37 -17.09
C ARG A 125 12.19 -0.91 -16.45
N PRO A 126 13.40 -0.96 -15.87
CA PRO A 126 13.91 -2.17 -15.21
C PRO A 126 13.05 -2.66 -14.04
N ILE A 127 12.28 -1.76 -13.40
CA ILE A 127 11.41 -2.11 -12.27
C ILE A 127 9.96 -2.41 -12.69
N LEU A 128 9.61 -2.26 -13.97
CA LEU A 128 8.24 -2.45 -14.45
C LEU A 128 7.74 -3.88 -14.19
N ASP A 129 8.47 -4.89 -14.67
CA ASP A 129 8.06 -6.28 -14.53
C ASP A 129 8.56 -6.93 -13.23
N SER A 130 9.60 -6.38 -12.61
CA SER A 130 10.14 -6.93 -11.37
C SER A 130 9.38 -6.42 -10.13
N TRP A 131 8.97 -5.15 -10.10
CA TRP A 131 8.39 -4.53 -8.89
C TRP A 131 6.99 -3.95 -9.14
N LEU A 132 6.80 -3.12 -10.17
CA LEU A 132 5.53 -2.41 -10.37
C LEU A 132 4.37 -3.35 -10.70
N ARG A 133 4.54 -4.25 -11.68
CA ARG A 133 3.51 -5.21 -12.07
C ARG A 133 3.16 -6.17 -10.92
N PRO A 134 4.12 -6.85 -10.28
CA PRO A 134 3.79 -7.80 -9.22
C PRO A 134 3.10 -7.12 -8.03
N LEU A 135 3.53 -5.92 -7.63
CA LEU A 135 2.87 -5.17 -6.57
C LEU A 135 1.47 -4.69 -6.96
N ALA A 136 1.27 -4.25 -8.21
CA ALA A 136 -0.05 -3.86 -8.69
C ALA A 136 -1.03 -5.04 -8.66
N GLU A 137 -0.58 -6.22 -9.08
CA GLU A 137 -1.36 -7.47 -9.02
C GLU A 137 -1.65 -7.89 -7.58
N LEU A 138 -0.67 -7.78 -6.67
CA LEU A 138 -0.83 -8.06 -5.25
C LEU A 138 -1.92 -7.18 -4.62
N VAL A 139 -1.82 -5.86 -4.79
CA VAL A 139 -2.78 -4.90 -4.23
C VAL A 139 -4.19 -5.16 -4.80
N ALA A 140 -4.29 -5.34 -6.12
CA ALA A 140 -5.56 -5.65 -6.79
C ALA A 140 -6.21 -6.92 -6.22
N TRP A 141 -5.42 -8.00 -6.13
CA TRP A 141 -5.90 -9.29 -5.68
C TRP A 141 -6.31 -9.27 -4.21
N ALA A 142 -5.54 -8.63 -3.33
CA ALA A 142 -5.84 -8.54 -1.91
C ALA A 142 -7.17 -7.79 -1.66
N HIS A 143 -7.40 -6.68 -2.36
CA HIS A 143 -8.67 -5.94 -2.28
C HIS A 143 -9.85 -6.74 -2.85
N ALA A 144 -9.68 -7.42 -3.99
CA ALA A 144 -10.72 -8.25 -4.59
C ALA A 144 -11.14 -9.39 -3.63
N LYS A 145 -10.16 -10.09 -3.02
CA LYS A 145 -10.41 -11.16 -2.05
C LYS A 145 -11.12 -10.69 -0.79
N ALA A 146 -10.73 -9.52 -0.27
CA ALA A 146 -11.40 -8.93 0.88
C ALA A 146 -12.88 -8.61 0.57
N ASN A 147 -13.17 -8.12 -0.64
CA ASN A 147 -14.53 -7.83 -1.09
C ASN A 147 -15.38 -9.09 -1.35
N GLU A 148 -14.80 -10.16 -1.88
CA GLU A 148 -15.50 -11.46 -2.04
C GLU A 148 -15.95 -12.07 -0.71
N ARG A 149 -15.14 -11.89 0.34
CA ARG A 149 -15.40 -12.41 1.69
C ARG A 149 -16.30 -11.49 2.52
N ALA A 150 -16.50 -10.24 2.09
CA ALA A 150 -17.45 -9.35 2.74
C ALA A 150 -18.86 -9.97 2.63
N PRO A 151 -19.64 -10.03 3.72
CA PRO A 151 -20.97 -10.63 3.67
C PRO A 151 -21.82 -9.84 2.66
N HIS A 152 -22.11 -10.46 1.51
CA HIS A 152 -23.27 -10.07 0.72
C HIS A 152 -24.48 -9.97 1.66
N LYS A 153 -25.38 -9.02 1.44
CA LYS A 153 -26.62 -8.76 2.21
C LYS A 153 -27.55 -10.00 2.29
N ARG A 154 -27.08 -11.13 2.82
CA ARG A 154 -27.79 -12.38 2.98
C ARG A 154 -28.16 -12.50 4.45
N ARG A 155 -29.47 -12.58 4.66
CA ARG A 155 -30.20 -12.79 5.92
C ARG A 155 -29.90 -14.17 6.53
N SER A 156 -28.65 -14.58 6.70
CA SER A 156 -28.31 -15.84 7.36
C SER A 156 -27.61 -15.60 8.70
N SER A 157 -28.23 -16.12 9.75
CA SER A 157 -27.89 -16.01 11.17
C SER A 157 -26.61 -16.71 11.62
N LYS A 158 -25.69 -17.07 10.71
CA LYS A 158 -24.36 -17.58 11.07
C LYS A 158 -23.33 -16.50 10.74
N ARG A 159 -22.72 -15.93 11.78
CA ARG A 159 -21.61 -14.96 11.69
C ARG A 159 -20.50 -15.61 10.86
N ALA A 160 -20.36 -15.22 9.60
CA ALA A 160 -19.16 -15.52 8.83
C ALA A 160 -17.95 -14.95 9.62
N PRO A 161 -16.76 -15.59 9.55
CA PRO A 161 -15.56 -15.02 10.14
C PRO A 161 -15.39 -13.59 9.62
N LEU A 162 -15.18 -12.62 10.52
CA LEU A 162 -14.81 -11.28 10.07
C LEU A 162 -13.54 -11.41 9.24
N VAL A 163 -13.55 -10.81 8.04
CA VAL A 163 -12.33 -10.66 7.25
C VAL A 163 -11.33 -9.92 8.11
N ASP A 164 -10.13 -10.47 8.26
CA ASP A 164 -9.02 -9.77 8.88
C ASP A 164 -8.72 -8.52 8.04
N LEU A 165 -9.17 -7.36 8.53
CA LEU A 165 -9.00 -6.07 7.89
C LEU A 165 -7.58 -5.53 8.06
N GLU A 166 -6.78 -6.09 8.96
CA GLU A 166 -5.41 -5.64 9.23
C GLU A 166 -4.47 -6.06 8.12
N THR A 167 -4.61 -7.30 7.65
CA THR A 167 -3.75 -7.87 6.62
C THR A 167 -4.51 -8.23 5.34
N LEU A 168 -5.79 -7.85 5.23
CA LEU A 168 -6.71 -8.31 4.17
C LEU A 168 -6.78 -9.84 4.07
N GLY A 169 -6.79 -10.53 5.22
CA GLY A 169 -6.85 -11.99 5.30
C GLY A 169 -5.53 -12.69 4.98
N GLY A 170 -4.41 -12.11 5.41
CA GLY A 170 -3.03 -12.61 5.25
C GLY A 170 -2.34 -12.18 3.96
N ASN A 171 -3.00 -11.33 3.16
CA ASN A 171 -2.62 -11.05 1.77
C ASN A 171 -1.81 -9.75 1.60
N MET A 172 -1.81 -8.89 2.61
CA MET A 172 -1.04 -7.63 2.64
C MET A 172 -0.26 -7.55 3.94
N THR A 173 0.81 -8.34 4.04
CA THR A 173 1.79 -8.31 5.14
C THR A 173 3.13 -7.81 4.62
N TYR A 174 4.03 -7.42 5.53
CA TYR A 174 5.42 -7.10 5.18
C TYR A 174 6.05 -8.22 4.35
N LYS A 175 5.96 -9.45 4.86
CA LYS A 175 6.54 -10.63 4.22
C LYS A 175 6.02 -10.83 2.80
N VAL A 176 4.69 -10.87 2.61
CA VAL A 176 4.09 -11.07 1.30
C VAL A 176 4.49 -9.95 0.32
N PHE A 177 4.53 -8.70 0.78
CA PHE A 177 4.92 -7.56 -0.05
C PHE A 177 6.37 -7.66 -0.53
N PHE A 178 7.32 -7.99 0.36
CA PHE A 178 8.74 -8.05 0.00
C PHE A 178 9.12 -9.35 -0.73
N GLU A 179 8.45 -10.47 -0.44
CA GLU A 179 8.55 -11.69 -1.26
C GLU A 179 8.06 -11.42 -2.69
N THR A 180 6.99 -10.62 -2.87
CA THR A 180 6.49 -10.19 -4.19
C THR A 180 7.53 -9.39 -4.98
N LEU A 181 8.40 -8.66 -4.28
CA LEU A 181 9.53 -7.92 -4.88
C LEU A 181 10.75 -8.80 -5.17
N ASN A 182 10.69 -10.10 -4.83
CA ASN A 182 11.83 -11.01 -4.84
C ASN A 182 13.02 -10.47 -4.04
N VAL A 183 12.74 -9.76 -2.94
CA VAL A 183 13.75 -9.29 -2.00
C VAL A 183 14.00 -10.40 -0.98
N ASP A 184 15.24 -10.87 -0.92
CA ASP A 184 15.68 -11.83 0.08
C ASP A 184 15.75 -11.16 1.46
N LEU A 185 14.73 -11.42 2.28
CA LEU A 185 14.60 -10.87 3.62
C LEU A 185 15.70 -11.36 4.58
N ASP A 186 16.28 -12.55 4.34
CA ASP A 186 17.34 -13.11 5.18
C ASP A 186 18.68 -12.37 5.00
N THR A 187 18.84 -11.65 3.89
CA THR A 187 20.02 -10.82 3.58
C THR A 187 19.85 -9.34 3.88
N ALA A 188 18.64 -8.90 4.24
CA ALA A 188 18.38 -7.52 4.61
C ALA A 188 19.09 -7.19 5.94
N SER A 189 19.83 -6.09 5.98
CA SER A 189 20.64 -5.66 7.14
C SER A 189 19.87 -5.40 8.44
N HIS A 190 18.54 -5.56 8.40
CA HIS A 190 17.61 -5.35 9.51
C HIS A 190 16.87 -6.64 9.91
N SER A 191 17.45 -7.82 9.64
CA SER A 191 16.82 -9.14 9.89
C SER A 191 16.43 -9.43 11.35
N SER A 192 16.70 -8.52 12.28
CA SER A 192 16.35 -8.65 13.70
C SER A 192 14.89 -8.29 14.03
N ASP A 193 14.15 -7.62 13.14
CA ASP A 193 12.77 -7.14 13.38
C ASP A 193 11.67 -7.95 12.67
N HIS A 194 12.02 -8.99 11.90
CA HIS A 194 11.02 -9.91 11.31
C HIS A 194 10.16 -10.56 12.39
N ASP A 195 10.79 -10.88 13.52
CA ASP A 195 10.13 -11.40 14.71
C ASP A 195 9.21 -10.37 15.39
N LEU A 196 9.43 -9.06 15.24
CA LEU A 196 8.63 -8.07 15.99
C LEU A 196 7.25 -7.87 15.36
N PHE A 197 7.17 -7.87 14.02
CA PHE A 197 5.90 -7.83 13.33
C PHE A 197 5.14 -9.15 13.49
N ASP A 198 5.76 -10.30 13.23
CA ASP A 198 5.07 -11.60 13.37
C ASP A 198 4.71 -11.97 14.83
N ARG A 199 5.52 -11.58 15.84
CA ARG A 199 5.20 -11.85 17.26
C ARG A 199 4.11 -10.94 17.83
N LEU A 200 3.99 -9.69 17.38
CA LEU A 200 2.86 -8.84 17.78
C LEU A 200 1.54 -9.45 17.29
N TYR A 201 1.50 -10.00 16.07
CA TYR A 201 0.32 -10.67 15.52
C TYR A 201 0.00 -12.03 16.19
N PHE A 202 1.02 -12.81 16.58
CA PHE A 202 0.81 -14.12 17.20
C PHE A 202 0.36 -14.03 18.67
N LEU A 203 0.80 -13.01 19.41
CA LEU A 203 0.47 -12.85 20.83
C LEU A 203 -0.93 -12.23 21.05
N GLU A 204 -1.39 -11.33 20.18
CA GLU A 204 -2.74 -10.73 20.34
C GLU A 204 -3.86 -11.70 19.95
N SER A 205 -3.64 -12.59 18.97
CA SER A 205 -4.62 -13.60 18.55
C SER A 205 -4.88 -14.71 19.59
N HIS A 206 -3.98 -14.90 20.56
CA HIS A 206 -4.14 -15.87 21.65
C HIS A 206 -4.63 -15.26 22.98
N SER A 207 -4.55 -13.93 23.17
CA SER A 207 -5.05 -13.30 24.40
C SER A 207 -6.58 -13.07 24.40
N LEU A 208 -7.23 -13.12 23.23
CA LEU A 208 -8.69 -12.97 23.08
C LEU A 208 -9.47 -14.30 23.18
N CYS A 209 -8.78 -15.41 23.45
CA CYS A 209 -9.38 -16.75 23.57
C CYS A 209 -9.13 -17.42 24.94
N SER A 210 -8.80 -16.64 25.97
CA SER A 210 -8.66 -17.09 27.37
C SER A 210 -9.73 -16.49 28.26
#